data_AF-A0A090DDU9-F1
#
_entry.id   AF-A0A090DDU9-F1
#
_cell.length_a   1.000
_cell.length_b   1.000
_cell.length_c   1.000
_cell.angle_alpha   90.00
_cell.angle_beta   90.00
_cell.angle_gamma   90.00
#
_symmetry.space_group_name_H-M   'P 1'
#
loop_
_entity.id
_entity.type
_entity.pdbx_description
1 polymer ?
#
loop_
_entity_poly.entity_id
_entity_poly.type
_entity_poly.pdbx_seq_one_letter_code
_entity_poly.pdbx_strand_id
1 'polypeptide(L)'
;MRIKPEERGLIDEAARTLGKTRTDFILDAARRMAEDTLLERTLIKVSPEAYAEFLALLDAPAKSNERLSKLMNAPLPWETK
;
A
#
# COMPACT_ATOMS: atom_id res chain seq x y z
N MET A 1 -27.19 -0.12 -2.63
CA MET A 1 -26.49 -1.33 -2.13
C MET A 1 -27.52 -2.24 -1.47
N ARG A 2 -27.58 -3.52 -1.87
CA ARG A 2 -28.48 -4.49 -1.26
C ARG A 2 -27.72 -5.19 -0.12
N ILE A 3 -28.15 -4.97 1.11
CA ILE A 3 -27.56 -5.53 2.34
C ILE A 3 -28.54 -6.55 2.92
N LYS A 4 -28.04 -7.72 3.31
CA LYS A 4 -28.87 -8.76 3.94
C LYS A 4 -29.46 -8.24 5.26
N PRO A 5 -30.66 -8.69 5.67
CA PRO A 5 -31.30 -8.19 6.89
C PRO A 5 -30.45 -8.35 8.15
N GLU A 6 -29.73 -9.47 8.26
CA GLU A 6 -28.81 -9.78 9.37
C GLU A 6 -27.65 -8.77 9.48
N GLU A 7 -26.98 -8.48 8.37
CA GLU A 7 -25.88 -7.50 8.30
C GLU A 7 -26.39 -6.07 8.56
N ARG A 8 -27.61 -5.75 8.12
CA ARG A 8 -28.21 -4.43 8.32
C ARG A 8 -28.40 -4.11 9.80
N GLY A 9 -28.89 -5.07 10.59
CA GLY A 9 -29.13 -4.87 12.02
C GLY A 9 -27.85 -4.50 12.76
N LEU A 10 -26.77 -5.25 12.48
CA LEU A 10 -25.44 -5.01 13.05
C LEU A 10 -24.89 -3.62 12.65
N ILE A 11 -25.00 -3.25 11.38
CA ILE A 11 -24.53 -1.95 10.88
C ILE A 11 -25.32 -0.79 11.51
N ASP A 12 -26.64 -0.92 11.61
CA ASP A 12 -27.49 0.12 12.20
C ASP A 12 -27.18 0.30 13.70
N GLU A 13 -26.88 -0.77 14.42
CA GLU A 13 -26.41 -0.70 15.81
C GLU A 13 -25.05 0.02 15.93
N ALA A 14 -24.06 -0.36 15.13
CA ALA A 14 -22.75 0.26 15.13
C ALA A 14 -22.82 1.76 14.76
N ALA A 15 -23.64 2.12 13.78
CA ALA A 15 -23.87 3.51 13.38
C ALA A 15 -24.49 4.32 14.53
N ARG A 16 -25.51 3.77 15.21
CA ARG A 16 -26.16 4.42 16.37
C ARG A 16 -25.19 4.64 17.53
N THR A 17 -24.35 3.67 17.87
CA THR A 17 -23.35 3.79 18.94
C THR A 17 -22.39 4.94 18.69
N LEU A 18 -22.10 5.25 17.43
CA LEU A 18 -21.23 6.37 17.02
C LEU A 18 -22.00 7.65 16.70
N GLY A 19 -23.33 7.68 16.87
CA GLY A 19 -24.18 8.85 16.54
C GLY A 19 -24.23 9.19 15.05
N LYS A 20 -23.95 8.22 14.17
CA LYS A 20 -23.89 8.40 12.72
C LYS A 20 -25.11 7.82 12.02
N THR A 21 -25.40 8.32 10.82
CA THR A 21 -26.33 7.61 9.94
C THR A 21 -25.68 6.33 9.42
N ARG A 22 -26.49 5.34 9.02
CA ARG A 22 -25.98 4.12 8.39
C ARG A 22 -25.10 4.44 7.17
N THR A 23 -25.51 5.42 6.36
CA THR A 23 -24.76 5.79 5.16
C THR A 23 -23.39 6.33 5.52
N ASP A 24 -23.30 7.23 6.50
CA ASP A 24 -22.03 7.80 6.94
C ASP A 24 -21.10 6.73 7.53
N PHE A 25 -21.66 5.81 8.32
CA PHE A 25 -20.89 4.69 8.87
C PHE A 25 -20.30 3.79 7.77
N ILE A 26 -21.12 3.42 6.77
CA ILE A 26 -20.66 2.57 5.66
C ILE A 26 -19.60 3.30 4.82
N LEU A 27 -19.79 4.59 4.53
CA LEU A 27 -18.84 5.37 3.74
C LEU A 27 -17.49 5.52 4.45
N ASP A 28 -17.49 5.82 5.75
CA ASP A 28 -16.27 5.92 6.54
C ASP A 28 -15.53 4.58 6.63
N ALA A 29 -16.26 3.49 6.86
CA ALA A 29 -15.68 2.15 6.89
C ALA A 29 -15.07 1.76 5.54
N ALA A 30 -15.79 2.03 4.44
CA ALA A 30 -15.30 1.76 3.09
C ALA A 30 -14.06 2.58 2.74
N ARG A 31 -14.02 3.86 3.12
CA ARG A 31 -12.84 4.73 2.93
C ARG A 31 -11.63 4.16 3.68
N ARG A 32 -11.76 3.87 4.97
CA ARG A 32 -10.66 3.32 5.78
C ARG A 32 -10.14 2.02 5.19
N MET A 33 -11.04 1.11 4.83
CA MET A 33 -10.65 -0.16 4.21
C MET A 33 -9.93 0.04 2.88
N ALA A 34 -10.38 0.99 2.05
CA ALA A 34 -9.70 1.32 0.81
C ALA A 34 -8.30 1.93 1.06
N GLU A 35 -8.17 2.84 2.03
CA GLU A 35 -6.89 3.43 2.43
C GLU A 35 -5.92 2.37 2.93
N ASP A 36 -6.35 1.52 3.88
CA ASP A 36 -5.56 0.42 4.42
C ASP A 36 -5.11 -0.55 3.31
N THR A 37 -6.01 -0.91 2.39
CA THR A 37 -5.72 -1.82 1.27
C THR A 37 -4.71 -1.22 0.29
N LEU A 38 -4.79 0.09 0.03
CA LEU A 38 -3.84 0.78 -0.83
C LEU A 38 -2.47 0.93 -0.16
N LEU A 39 -2.44 1.18 1.16
CA LEU A 39 -1.22 1.28 1.96
C LEU A 39 -0.51 -0.06 2.13
N GLU A 40 -1.23 -1.17 2.25
CA GLU A 40 -0.63 -2.51 2.29
C GLU A 40 0.20 -2.82 1.04
N ARG A 41 -0.12 -2.21 -0.10
CA ARG A 41 0.64 -2.38 -1.34
C ARG A 41 1.96 -1.62 -1.37
N THR A 42 2.12 -0.57 -0.57
CA THR A 42 3.33 0.26 -0.54
C THR A 42 4.23 -0.03 0.65
N LEU A 43 3.74 -0.77 1.66
CA LEU A 43 4.49 -1.09 2.86
C LEU A 43 5.25 -2.42 2.74
N ILE A 44 6.58 -2.33 2.64
CA ILE A 44 7.44 -3.52 2.70
C ILE A 44 7.77 -3.79 4.17
N LYS A 45 7.13 -4.83 4.75
CA LYS A 45 7.43 -5.30 6.10
C LYS A 45 8.65 -6.23 6.06
N VAL A 46 9.69 -5.88 6.82
CA VAL A 46 10.92 -6.67 6.95
C VAL A 46 11.25 -6.90 8.43
N SER A 47 12.09 -7.90 8.72
CA SER A 47 12.61 -8.08 10.07
C SER A 47 13.59 -6.96 10.44
N PRO A 48 13.84 -6.72 11.74
CA PRO A 48 14.82 -5.72 12.18
C PRO A 48 16.22 -5.91 11.56
N GLU A 49 16.63 -7.17 11.36
CA GLU A 49 17.92 -7.53 10.78
C GLU A 49 17.99 -7.14 9.30
N ALA A 50 16.96 -7.48 8.52
CA ALA A 50 16.87 -7.10 7.11
C ALA A 50 16.76 -5.57 6.93
N TYR A 51 16.10 -4.88 7.87
CA TYR A 51 16.07 -3.42 7.89
C TYR A 51 17.46 -2.81 8.13
N ALA A 52 18.21 -3.34 9.09
CA ALA A 52 19.57 -2.88 9.37
C ALA A 52 20.54 -3.14 8.20
N GLU A 53 20.44 -4.30 7.56
CA GLU A 53 21.21 -4.62 6.35
C GLU A 53 20.87 -3.67 5.20
N PHE A 54 19.57 -3.41 4.99
CA PHE A 54 19.11 -2.46 3.97
C PHE A 54 19.66 -1.04 4.20
N LEU A 55 19.63 -0.54 5.44
CA LEU A 55 20.22 0.76 5.78
C LEU A 55 21.74 0.78 5.53
N ALA A 56 22.46 -0.26 5.94
CA ALA A 56 23.90 -0.36 5.70
C ALA A 56 24.25 -0.35 4.20
N LEU A 57 23.40 -0.93 3.35
CA LEU A 57 23.55 -0.89 1.89
C LEU A 57 23.23 0.47 1.29
N LEU A 58 22.25 1.22 1.84
CA LEU A 58 21.92 2.58 1.40
C LEU A 58 23.02 3.59 1.74
N ASP A 59 23.62 3.46 2.93
CA ASP A 59 24.68 4.37 3.40
C ASP A 59 26.04 4.07 2.75
N ALA A 60 26.21 2.87 2.17
CA ALA A 60 27.43 2.50 1.49
C ALA A 60 27.59 3.23 0.15
N PRO A 61 28.82 3.61 -0.24
CA PRO A 61 29.06 4.18 -1.56
C PRO A 61 28.65 3.19 -2.65
N ALA A 62 28.05 3.70 -3.72
CA ALA A 62 27.61 2.90 -4.86
C ALA A 62 28.79 2.08 -5.40
N LYS A 63 28.71 0.76 -5.27
CA LYS A 63 29.72 -0.15 -5.81
C LYS A 63 29.57 -0.21 -7.32
N SER A 64 30.69 -0.19 -8.04
CA SER A 64 30.69 -0.35 -9.49
C SER A 64 30.09 -1.71 -9.85
N ASN A 65 28.96 -1.69 -10.55
CA ASN A 65 28.33 -2.90 -11.08
C ASN A 65 28.44 -2.85 -12.61
N GLU A 66 29.36 -3.63 -13.18
CA GLU A 66 29.61 -3.66 -14.62
C GLU A 66 28.35 -4.00 -15.43
N ARG A 67 27.47 -4.87 -14.90
CA ARG A 67 26.21 -5.22 -15.57
C ARG A 67 25.23 -4.05 -15.55
N LEU A 68 25.13 -3.34 -14.43
CA LEU A 68 24.33 -2.13 -14.32
C LEU A 68 24.87 -1.02 -15.23
N SER A 69 26.19 -0.84 -15.28
CA SER A 69 26.81 0.14 -16.17
C SER A 69 26.54 -0.17 -17.64
N LYS A 70 26.64 -1.44 -18.05
CA LYS A 70 26.26 -1.87 -19.41
C LYS A 70 24.78 -1.62 -19.70
N LEU A 71 23.89 -1.85 -18.73
CA LEU A 71 22.46 -1.57 -18.86
C LEU A 71 22.18 -0.07 -19.00
N MET A 72 22.79 0.77 -18.17
CA MET A 72 22.60 2.23 -18.21
C MET A 72 23.16 2.87 -19.48
N ASN A 73 24.18 2.24 -20.10
CA ASN A 73 24.76 2.68 -21.37
C ASN A 73 24.18 1.93 -22.58
N ALA A 74 23.19 1.06 -22.38
CA ALA A 74 22.57 0.34 -23.49
C ALA A 74 21.79 1.34 -24.37
N PRO A 75 21.84 1.19 -25.70
CA PRO A 75 21.08 2.05 -26.60
C PRO A 75 19.59 1.95 -26.28
N LEU A 76 18.92 3.11 -26.22
CA LEU A 76 17.50 3.16 -25.93
C LEU A 76 16.73 2.52 -27.10
N PRO A 77 15.91 1.48 -26.85
CA PRO A 77 15.30 0.69 -27.92
C PRO A 77 14.28 1.45 -28.78
N TRP A 78 13.98 2.71 -28.45
CA TRP A 78 13.05 3.58 -29.18
C TRP A 78 13.74 4.77 -29.88
N GLU A 79 15.07 4.94 -29.76
CA GLU A 79 15.80 6.02 -30.43
C GLU A 79 16.27 5.65 -31.84
N THR A 80 16.23 4.37 -32.20
CA THR A 80 16.44 3.92 -33.57
C THR A 80 15.17 4.16 -34.38
N LYS A 81 15.04 5.39 -34.90
CA LYS A 81 14.10 5.71 -35.98
C LYS A 81 14.86 6.07 -37.25
#